data_AF-A0A0B7FG49-F1
#
_entry.id   AF-A0A0B7FG49-F1
#
_cell.length_a   1.000
_cell.length_b   1.000
_cell.length_c   1.000
_cell.angle_alpha   90.00
_cell.angle_beta   90.00
_cell.angle_gamma   90.00
#
_symmetry.space_group_name_H-M   'P 1'
#
loop_
_entity.id
_entity.type
_entity.pdbx_description
1 polymer ?
#
loop_
_entity_poly.entity_id
_entity_poly.type
_entity_poly.pdbx_seq_one_letter_code
_entity_poly.pdbx_strand_id
1 'polypeptide(L)'
;MGIRNSTSKQDVFLGIPYAESPIGTLRFKPPQPWVPNSNNTLVNATAERPTCIQSTPITYSSVSEDCLHLNLWKPNNVTAKLPVMVWIYGGGFLNGTIIGYPGEGLLGTAFQLGKPVVYVTMNYRLGIYGFPPGTQSEAAGALNLGLKDQRLALEWVRDNIELFGGDPNRVMLFGESAGAMSVAYQMLYNDGNHGGVFRAALMESGAPSTYAALPASYPPRQAAYDFIANATGCLLDDFECLRNADADTLREANYNLFKLPPELKSPDPYPSAVGPTLSPGDPFLSRSPKETIRQGNFTRIPFVCGTNLDEGTMFTTNPATTEDVVSFLTTQTPGHTFGVINETTANQLLEYYPADPSAGSPYNTGNDTFGRAAQFKRTASVLGDLLFDAPRRDFLQVATELCVPAWSYQWAQTGLRLPEFGAGHAFELGLIFFKEYPEGTTQSFVDLSVAMIDYWVTLAYELDPGATIAPNRKLPFKN
;
A
#
# COMPACT_ATOMS: atom_id res chain seq x y z
N MET A 1 -16.70 12.97 19.83
CA MET A 1 -18.02 13.01 19.16
C MET A 1 -17.88 12.40 17.77
N GLY A 2 -18.89 11.67 17.30
CA GLY A 2 -18.94 11.10 15.94
C GLY A 2 -20.28 11.39 15.26
N ILE A 3 -20.44 10.94 14.02
CA ILE A 3 -21.65 11.10 13.21
C ILE A 3 -22.49 9.83 13.29
N ARG A 4 -23.77 9.96 13.60
CA ARG A 4 -24.74 8.87 13.44
C ARG A 4 -25.48 9.01 12.12
N ASN A 5 -25.32 8.05 11.22
CA ASN A 5 -26.06 7.97 9.97
C ASN A 5 -27.13 6.88 10.02
N SER A 6 -28.36 7.28 10.36
CA SER A 6 -29.50 6.36 10.45
C SER A 6 -29.89 5.73 9.10
N THR A 7 -29.55 6.37 7.97
CA THR A 7 -29.89 5.89 6.63
C THR A 7 -28.98 4.74 6.21
N SER A 8 -27.66 4.88 6.39
CA SER A 8 -26.70 3.78 6.14
C SER A 8 -26.60 2.80 7.32
N LYS A 9 -27.28 3.09 8.43
CA LYS A 9 -27.23 2.33 9.69
C LYS A 9 -25.82 2.24 10.28
N GLN A 10 -25.04 3.31 10.17
CA GLN A 10 -23.63 3.35 10.59
C GLN A 10 -23.36 4.53 11.52
N ASP A 11 -22.47 4.34 12.49
CA ASP A 11 -21.81 5.41 13.24
C ASP A 11 -20.40 5.59 12.64
N VAL A 12 -20.01 6.84 12.39
CA VAL A 12 -18.78 7.23 11.69
C VAL A 12 -17.97 8.18 12.57
N PHE A 13 -16.67 7.93 12.68
CA PHE A 13 -15.73 8.76 13.40
C PHE A 13 -14.56 9.08 12.48
N LEU A 14 -14.40 10.35 12.12
CA LEU A 14 -13.41 10.81 11.16
C LEU A 14 -12.32 11.60 11.88
N GLY A 15 -11.05 11.30 11.61
CA GLY A 15 -9.93 12.10 12.09
C GLY A 15 -9.59 11.90 13.57
N ILE A 16 -9.68 10.68 14.09
CA ILE A 16 -9.23 10.36 15.45
C ILE A 16 -7.69 10.36 15.47
N PRO A 17 -7.02 11.16 16.33
CA PRO A 17 -5.56 11.11 16.44
C PRO A 17 -5.14 9.81 17.11
N TYR A 18 -4.19 9.09 16.51
CA TYR A 18 -3.56 7.92 17.12
C TYR A 18 -2.12 8.21 17.57
N ALA A 19 -1.52 9.31 17.07
CA ALA A 19 -0.19 9.75 17.41
C ALA A 19 -0.13 11.27 17.63
N GLU A 20 0.88 11.72 18.38
CA GLU A 20 1.26 13.13 18.42
C GLU A 20 1.64 13.65 17.03
N SER A 21 1.32 14.91 16.74
CA SER A 21 1.63 15.54 15.45
C SER A 21 3.14 15.50 15.16
N PRO A 22 3.59 14.91 14.03
CA PRO A 22 5.01 14.70 13.74
C PRO A 22 5.69 15.96 13.19
N ILE A 23 5.48 17.10 13.84
CA ILE A 23 5.97 18.43 13.46
C ILE A 23 7.07 18.92 14.39
N GLY A 24 7.82 19.93 13.94
CA GLY A 24 8.89 20.55 14.74
C GLY A 24 9.89 19.51 15.26
N THR A 25 10.04 19.41 16.58
CA THR A 25 11.00 18.46 17.18
C THR A 25 10.63 16.98 17.00
N LEU A 26 9.40 16.67 16.57
CA LEU A 26 8.93 15.32 16.23
C LEU A 26 9.04 15.00 14.73
N ARG A 27 9.38 15.99 13.89
CA ARG A 27 9.68 15.75 12.47
C ARG A 27 10.85 14.77 12.35
N PHE A 28 10.73 13.81 11.44
CA PHE A 28 11.71 12.74 11.24
C PHE A 28 12.05 11.94 12.51
N LYS A 29 11.05 11.71 13.38
CA LYS A 29 11.16 10.80 14.52
C LYS A 29 10.09 9.70 14.47
N PRO A 30 10.33 8.55 15.12
CA PRO A 30 9.30 7.56 15.38
C PRO A 30 8.06 8.21 16.01
N PRO A 31 6.85 7.81 15.60
CA PRO A 31 5.63 8.39 16.12
C PRO A 31 5.49 8.11 17.62
N GLN A 32 4.86 9.04 18.33
CA GLN A 32 4.56 8.90 19.76
C GLN A 32 3.05 8.72 19.91
N PRO A 33 2.57 7.81 20.77
CA PRO A 33 1.14 7.66 21.04
C PRO A 33 0.53 9.01 21.44
N TRP A 34 -0.63 9.34 20.87
CA TRP A 34 -1.34 10.56 21.26
C TRP A 34 -1.84 10.45 22.70
N VAL A 35 -1.56 11.45 23.52
CA VAL A 35 -2.03 11.50 24.91
C VAL A 35 -3.00 12.67 25.10
N PRO A 36 -4.25 12.43 25.54
CA PRO A 36 -5.18 13.50 25.83
C PRO A 36 -4.65 14.43 26.93
N ASN A 37 -4.71 15.74 26.71
CA ASN A 37 -4.32 16.76 27.71
C ASN A 37 -5.04 16.66 29.07
N SER A 38 -6.20 16.01 29.11
CA SER A 38 -7.01 15.80 30.32
C SER A 38 -7.95 14.61 30.13
N ASN A 39 -8.46 14.06 31.23
CA ASN A 39 -9.46 12.98 31.20
C ASN A 39 -10.77 13.35 30.49
N ASN A 40 -11.05 14.65 30.29
CA ASN A 40 -12.26 15.16 29.64
C ASN A 40 -11.99 15.75 28.25
N THR A 41 -10.83 15.50 27.65
CA THR A 41 -10.52 15.98 26.30
C THR A 41 -11.52 15.41 25.29
N LEU A 42 -12.37 16.28 24.73
CA LEU A 42 -13.32 15.92 23.71
C LEU A 42 -12.68 16.00 22.32
N VAL A 43 -12.49 14.85 21.67
CA VAL A 43 -12.08 14.81 20.27
C VAL A 43 -13.32 14.98 19.37
N ASN A 44 -13.30 15.99 18.51
CA ASN A 44 -14.29 16.15 17.46
C ASN A 44 -13.93 15.28 16.25
N ALA A 45 -14.61 14.14 16.09
CA ALA A 45 -14.39 13.18 15.02
C ALA A 45 -15.55 13.16 14.01
N THR A 46 -16.07 14.34 13.65
CA THR A 46 -17.18 14.50 12.70
C THR A 46 -16.74 15.10 11.37
N ALA A 47 -15.43 15.24 11.14
CA ALA A 47 -14.89 15.83 9.93
C ALA A 47 -13.55 15.17 9.60
N GLU A 48 -13.26 15.09 8.31
CA GLU A 48 -11.97 14.61 7.83
C GLU A 48 -10.84 15.52 8.32
N ARG A 49 -9.69 14.90 8.57
CA ARG A 49 -8.43 15.58 8.90
C ARG A 49 -7.52 15.59 7.67
N PRO A 50 -6.53 16.50 7.62
CA PRO A 50 -5.60 16.56 6.50
C PRO A 50 -4.93 15.21 6.23
N THR A 51 -4.72 14.88 4.95
CA THR A 51 -3.85 13.75 4.59
C THR A 51 -2.38 14.14 4.74
N CYS A 52 -1.48 13.15 4.78
CA CYS A 52 -0.05 13.41 4.90
C CYS A 52 0.51 14.12 3.67
N ILE A 53 1.66 14.78 3.82
CA ILE A 53 2.34 15.46 2.70
C ILE A 53 2.58 14.47 1.55
N GLN A 54 2.16 14.85 0.35
CA GLN A 54 2.26 14.06 -0.86
C GLN A 54 3.52 14.44 -1.65
N SER A 55 4.05 13.48 -2.41
CA SER A 55 5.25 13.67 -3.23
C SER A 55 4.96 13.75 -4.73
N THR A 56 3.69 13.64 -5.11
CA THR A 56 3.21 13.62 -6.50
C THR A 56 2.28 14.82 -6.76
N PRO A 57 1.97 15.17 -8.03
CA PRO A 57 1.12 16.31 -8.35
C PRO A 57 -0.37 16.11 -8.02
N ILE A 58 -0.72 15.02 -7.32
CA ILE A 58 -2.10 14.73 -6.93
C ILE A 58 -2.51 15.73 -5.85
N THR A 59 -3.47 16.58 -6.19
CA THR A 59 -4.00 17.58 -5.28
C THR A 59 -5.12 16.99 -4.43
N TYR A 60 -4.92 16.94 -3.12
CA TYR A 60 -5.99 16.68 -2.15
C TYR A 60 -6.51 17.99 -1.56
N SER A 61 -7.75 17.96 -1.07
CA SER A 61 -8.43 19.13 -0.49
C SER A 61 -7.70 19.70 0.73
N SER A 62 -7.01 18.86 1.50
CA SER A 62 -6.25 19.27 2.68
C SER A 62 -5.06 18.33 2.93
N VAL A 63 -3.87 18.91 3.06
CA VAL A 63 -2.60 18.20 3.25
C VAL A 63 -1.81 18.87 4.39
N SER A 64 -1.24 18.09 5.30
CA SER A 64 -0.45 18.61 6.45
C SER A 64 0.60 17.59 6.91
N GLU A 65 1.64 18.04 7.63
CA GLU A 65 2.47 17.15 8.44
C GLU A 65 1.71 16.62 9.66
N ASP A 66 0.76 17.40 10.19
CA ASP A 66 -0.18 16.95 11.23
C ASP A 66 -1.26 16.06 10.60
N CYS A 67 -0.90 14.82 10.30
CA CYS A 67 -1.72 13.89 9.52
C CYS A 67 -1.98 12.52 10.17
N LEU A 68 -1.37 12.20 11.32
CA LEU A 68 -1.43 10.87 11.96
C LEU A 68 -2.78 10.62 12.66
N HIS A 69 -3.81 10.45 11.83
CA HIS A 69 -5.18 10.22 12.22
C HIS A 69 -5.73 8.95 11.56
N LEU A 70 -6.78 8.40 12.15
CA LEU A 70 -7.55 7.29 11.59
C LEU A 70 -9.04 7.64 11.51
N ASN A 71 -9.73 6.97 10.59
CA ASN A 71 -11.18 6.99 10.49
C ASN A 71 -11.75 5.62 10.87
N LEU A 72 -12.96 5.60 11.41
CA LEU A 72 -13.64 4.39 11.86
C LEU A 72 -15.12 4.43 11.47
N TRP A 73 -15.60 3.31 10.93
CA TRP A 73 -17.01 3.07 10.64
C TRP A 73 -17.45 1.82 11.38
N LYS A 74 -18.64 1.89 11.99
CA LYS A 74 -19.27 0.74 12.64
C LYS A 74 -20.77 0.74 12.38
N PRO A 75 -21.46 -0.42 12.47
CA PRO A 75 -22.91 -0.44 12.47
C PRO A 75 -23.50 0.31 13.69
N ASN A 76 -24.71 0.85 13.56
CA ASN A 76 -25.43 1.42 14.70
C ASN A 76 -25.80 0.33 15.71
N ASN A 77 -25.88 0.69 16.99
CA ASN A 77 -26.43 -0.16 18.07
C ASN A 77 -25.74 -1.53 18.21
N VAL A 78 -24.45 -1.63 17.87
CA VAL A 78 -23.65 -2.84 18.05
C VAL A 78 -23.51 -3.17 19.54
N THR A 79 -23.98 -4.36 19.91
CA THR A 79 -23.87 -4.92 21.28
C THR A 79 -22.85 -6.08 21.37
N ALA A 80 -22.47 -6.67 20.24
CA ALA A 80 -21.48 -7.74 20.16
C ALA A 80 -20.09 -7.20 19.78
N LYS A 81 -19.01 -7.93 20.12
CA LYS A 81 -17.67 -7.63 19.62
C LYS A 81 -17.50 -8.16 18.20
N LEU A 82 -17.38 -7.27 17.23
CA LEU A 82 -17.32 -7.59 15.80
C LEU A 82 -15.89 -7.76 15.30
N PRO A 83 -15.62 -8.56 14.25
CA PRO A 83 -14.36 -8.52 13.54
C PRO A 83 -14.02 -7.10 13.07
N VAL A 84 -12.73 -6.79 13.08
CA VAL A 84 -12.20 -5.48 12.70
C VAL A 84 -11.39 -5.64 11.42
N MET A 85 -11.74 -4.89 10.37
CA MET A 85 -10.98 -4.83 9.12
C MET A 85 -10.23 -3.50 9.08
N VAL A 86 -8.90 -3.55 8.99
CA VAL A 86 -8.01 -2.37 9.02
C VAL A 86 -7.36 -2.21 7.66
N TRP A 87 -7.70 -1.13 6.95
CA TRP A 87 -7.25 -0.83 5.60
C TRP A 87 -6.04 0.09 5.56
N ILE A 88 -4.94 -0.39 4.98
CA ILE A 88 -3.73 0.39 4.70
C ILE A 88 -3.74 0.76 3.21
N TYR A 89 -3.80 2.06 2.89
CA TYR A 89 -3.83 2.51 1.49
C TYR A 89 -2.49 2.37 0.76
N GLY A 90 -2.57 2.22 -0.56
CA GLY A 90 -1.45 2.24 -1.51
C GLY A 90 -1.03 3.64 -1.97
N GLY A 91 -0.17 3.70 -2.98
CA GLY A 91 0.39 4.96 -3.52
C GLY A 91 1.92 5.03 -3.52
N GLY A 92 2.58 3.88 -3.67
CA GLY A 92 4.04 3.77 -3.83
C GLY A 92 4.86 4.30 -2.65
N PHE A 93 4.25 4.48 -1.47
CA PHE A 93 4.80 5.20 -0.32
C PHE A 93 5.03 6.70 -0.54
N LEU A 94 4.55 7.27 -1.65
CA LEU A 94 4.74 8.68 -2.02
C LEU A 94 3.49 9.52 -1.92
N ASN A 95 2.34 8.88 -2.13
CA ASN A 95 1.02 9.49 -2.13
C ASN A 95 -0.01 8.53 -1.53
N GLY A 96 -1.25 8.99 -1.37
CA GLY A 96 -2.35 8.22 -0.81
C GLY A 96 -3.06 8.95 0.33
N THR A 97 -4.28 8.51 0.64
CA THR A 97 -5.14 9.14 1.65
C THR A 97 -6.18 8.18 2.20
N ILE A 98 -6.59 8.39 3.46
CA ILE A 98 -7.74 7.70 4.06
C ILE A 98 -9.12 8.20 3.57
N ILE A 99 -9.18 9.35 2.91
CA ILE A 99 -10.44 9.96 2.43
C ILE A 99 -11.00 9.19 1.22
N GLY A 100 -10.11 8.62 0.40
CA GLY A 100 -10.47 7.92 -0.84
C GLY A 100 -11.10 6.53 -0.66
N TYR A 101 -11.22 6.05 0.58
CA TYR A 101 -11.66 4.69 0.89
C TYR A 101 -12.81 4.71 1.91
N PRO A 102 -13.96 5.30 1.57
CA PRO A 102 -15.15 5.27 2.42
C PRO A 102 -15.52 3.83 2.81
N GLY A 103 -16.01 3.63 4.02
CA GLY A 103 -16.42 2.30 4.50
C GLY A 103 -17.79 1.85 4.00
N GLU A 104 -18.59 2.78 3.47
CA GLU A 104 -20.03 2.63 3.28
C GLU A 104 -20.38 1.44 2.36
N GLY A 105 -19.65 1.24 1.26
CA GLY A 105 -19.85 0.12 0.32
C GLY A 105 -19.53 -1.23 0.97
N LEU A 106 -18.31 -1.35 1.51
CA LEU A 106 -17.83 -2.54 2.20
C LEU A 106 -18.76 -2.96 3.36
N LEU A 107 -19.08 -2.02 4.27
CA LEU A 107 -19.98 -2.28 5.39
C LEU A 107 -21.40 -2.61 4.93
N GLY A 108 -21.88 -1.97 3.86
CA GLY A 108 -23.19 -2.24 3.27
C GLY A 108 -23.31 -3.70 2.83
N THR A 109 -22.33 -4.19 2.07
CA THR A 109 -22.29 -5.59 1.61
C THR A 109 -22.09 -6.55 2.79
N ALA A 110 -21.18 -6.24 3.72
CA ALA A 110 -20.97 -7.04 4.94
C ALA A 110 -22.24 -7.17 5.79
N PHE A 111 -23.05 -6.10 5.88
CA PHE A 111 -24.34 -6.12 6.56
C PHE A 111 -25.35 -7.01 5.84
N GLN A 112 -25.42 -6.94 4.50
CA GLN A 112 -26.31 -7.81 3.70
C GLN A 112 -25.95 -9.29 3.84
N LEU A 113 -24.67 -9.60 4.10
CA LEU A 113 -24.20 -10.95 4.40
C LEU A 113 -24.53 -11.44 5.81
N GLY A 114 -25.07 -10.58 6.67
CA GLY A 114 -25.22 -10.91 8.09
C GLY A 114 -23.89 -11.03 8.83
N LYS A 115 -22.80 -10.49 8.26
CA LYS A 115 -21.44 -10.49 8.81
C LYS A 115 -20.93 -9.05 9.03
N PRO A 116 -21.58 -8.25 9.91
CA PRO A 116 -21.20 -6.85 10.12
C PRO A 116 -19.80 -6.70 10.74
N VAL A 117 -18.98 -5.80 10.19
CA VAL A 117 -17.60 -5.54 10.68
C VAL A 117 -17.45 -4.13 11.23
N VAL A 118 -16.42 -3.90 12.04
CA VAL A 118 -15.86 -2.56 12.26
C VAL A 118 -14.77 -2.33 11.22
N TYR A 119 -14.78 -1.17 10.58
CA TYR A 119 -13.82 -0.81 9.54
C TYR A 119 -12.97 0.38 10.00
N VAL A 120 -11.65 0.30 9.80
CA VAL A 120 -10.69 1.34 10.21
C VAL A 120 -9.76 1.65 9.04
N THR A 121 -9.51 2.93 8.77
CA THR A 121 -8.47 3.39 7.84
C THR A 121 -7.50 4.29 8.59
N MET A 122 -6.21 4.29 8.25
CA MET A 122 -5.21 5.14 8.91
C MET A 122 -4.30 5.86 7.91
N ASN A 123 -4.00 7.12 8.19
CA ASN A 123 -2.90 7.83 7.54
C ASN A 123 -1.57 7.30 8.06
N TYR A 124 -0.55 7.34 7.23
CA TYR A 124 0.84 7.13 7.61
C TYR A 124 1.73 8.08 6.78
N ARG A 125 2.88 8.49 7.33
CA ARG A 125 3.76 9.42 6.60
C ARG A 125 4.29 8.78 5.32
N LEU A 126 4.40 9.63 4.28
CA LEU A 126 4.79 9.27 2.92
C LEU A 126 6.05 10.05 2.51
N GLY A 127 6.62 9.71 1.36
CA GLY A 127 7.77 10.39 0.78
C GLY A 127 8.91 10.51 1.77
N ILE A 128 9.59 11.65 1.75
CA ILE A 128 10.73 11.91 2.64
C ILE A 128 10.30 12.02 4.11
N TYR A 129 9.02 12.30 4.39
CA TYR A 129 8.50 12.42 5.76
C TYR A 129 8.33 11.05 6.44
N GLY A 130 7.96 10.02 5.66
CA GLY A 130 7.80 8.64 6.14
C GLY A 130 9.04 7.78 5.92
N PHE A 131 9.83 8.10 4.90
CA PHE A 131 10.95 7.28 4.44
C PHE A 131 12.15 8.15 4.04
N PRO A 132 12.68 8.99 4.94
CA PRO A 132 13.79 9.87 4.62
C PRO A 132 15.00 9.05 4.15
N PRO A 133 15.62 9.40 3.00
CA PRO A 133 16.65 8.59 2.38
C PRO A 133 18.05 8.90 2.93
N GLY A 134 19.05 8.12 2.53
CA GLY A 134 20.47 8.38 2.82
C GLY A 134 20.94 7.92 4.21
N THR A 135 22.27 7.85 4.34
CA THR A 135 22.93 7.32 5.54
C THR A 135 22.77 8.22 6.78
N GLN A 136 22.58 9.51 6.58
CA GLN A 136 22.29 10.48 7.63
C GLN A 136 20.94 10.19 8.31
N SER A 137 19.94 9.79 7.54
CA SER A 137 18.63 9.36 8.06
C SER A 137 18.75 8.07 8.88
N GLU A 138 19.61 7.14 8.45
CA GLU A 138 19.94 5.93 9.23
C GLU A 138 20.60 6.28 10.57
N ALA A 139 21.64 7.12 10.54
CA ALA A 139 22.36 7.56 11.74
C ALA A 139 21.44 8.31 12.73
N ALA A 140 20.43 9.03 12.22
CA ALA A 140 19.44 9.72 13.03
C ALA A 140 18.28 8.82 13.53
N GLY A 141 18.26 7.53 13.20
CA GLY A 141 17.17 6.60 13.55
C GLY A 141 15.85 6.93 12.85
N ALA A 142 15.90 7.63 11.72
CA ALA A 142 14.75 8.20 11.02
C ALA A 142 14.23 7.30 9.88
N LEU A 143 14.71 6.07 9.73
CA LEU A 143 14.22 5.17 8.68
C LEU A 143 12.85 4.56 9.00
N ASN A 144 12.11 4.21 7.94
CA ASN A 144 10.87 3.44 7.98
C ASN A 144 9.79 4.02 8.92
N LEU A 145 9.71 5.35 9.04
CA LEU A 145 8.75 6.04 9.90
C LEU A 145 7.32 5.76 9.49
N GLY A 146 7.03 5.68 8.19
CA GLY A 146 5.71 5.30 7.68
C GLY A 146 5.25 3.91 8.16
N LEU A 147 6.15 2.93 8.23
CA LEU A 147 5.82 1.59 8.78
C LEU A 147 5.61 1.64 10.30
N LYS A 148 6.37 2.50 11.00
CA LYS A 148 6.21 2.75 12.45
C LYS A 148 4.89 3.46 12.76
N ASP A 149 4.44 4.37 11.89
CA ASP A 149 3.13 5.04 11.97
C ASP A 149 2.00 4.03 11.87
N GLN A 150 2.03 3.17 10.86
CA GLN A 150 1.08 2.08 10.70
C GLN A 150 1.08 1.17 11.94
N ARG A 151 2.26 0.79 12.44
CA ARG A 151 2.39 -0.06 13.62
C ARG A 151 1.73 0.57 14.86
N LEU A 152 1.96 1.86 15.10
CA LEU A 152 1.35 2.56 16.22
C LEU A 152 -0.18 2.67 16.05
N ALA A 153 -0.68 2.86 14.83
CA ALA A 153 -2.12 2.81 14.56
C ALA A 153 -2.73 1.42 14.85
N LEU A 154 -2.02 0.33 14.54
CA LEU A 154 -2.47 -1.03 14.88
C LEU A 154 -2.48 -1.27 16.39
N GLU A 155 -1.50 -0.74 17.12
CA GLU A 155 -1.48 -0.78 18.58
C GLU A 155 -2.62 0.06 19.19
N TRP A 156 -2.93 1.21 18.60
CA TRP A 156 -4.11 1.98 18.96
C TRP A 156 -5.40 1.17 18.74
N VAL A 157 -5.53 0.46 17.61
CA VAL A 157 -6.69 -0.41 17.35
C VAL A 157 -6.78 -1.50 18.42
N ARG A 158 -5.68 -2.21 18.71
CA ARG A 158 -5.65 -3.22 19.78
C ARG A 158 -6.17 -2.67 21.11
N ASP A 159 -5.72 -1.47 21.49
CA ASP A 159 -5.98 -0.91 22.81
C ASP A 159 -7.35 -0.23 22.94
N ASN A 160 -7.95 0.24 21.83
CA ASN A 160 -9.13 1.11 21.87
C ASN A 160 -10.37 0.56 21.14
N ILE A 161 -10.22 -0.38 20.19
CA ILE A 161 -11.31 -0.73 19.28
C ILE A 161 -12.52 -1.38 19.97
N GLU A 162 -12.31 -1.97 21.15
CA GLU A 162 -13.38 -2.54 21.97
C GLU A 162 -14.42 -1.48 22.37
N LEU A 163 -13.99 -0.24 22.62
CA LEU A 163 -14.90 0.88 22.94
C LEU A 163 -15.83 1.23 21.76
N PHE A 164 -15.44 0.85 20.55
CA PHE A 164 -16.22 1.03 19.34
C PHE A 164 -17.03 -0.24 18.97
N GLY A 165 -16.94 -1.31 19.76
CA GLY A 165 -17.63 -2.58 19.50
C GLY A 165 -16.85 -3.54 18.59
N GLY A 166 -15.58 -3.29 18.34
CA GLY A 166 -14.69 -4.24 17.69
C GLY A 166 -14.14 -5.28 18.68
N ASP A 167 -13.74 -6.44 18.18
CA ASP A 167 -12.98 -7.44 18.91
C ASP A 167 -11.48 -7.27 18.59
N PRO A 168 -10.64 -6.80 19.54
CA PRO A 168 -9.21 -6.63 19.29
C PRO A 168 -8.50 -7.95 18.97
N ASN A 169 -9.11 -9.11 19.28
CA ASN A 169 -8.56 -10.43 18.94
C ASN A 169 -9.02 -10.93 17.56
N ARG A 170 -9.84 -10.17 16.83
CA ARG A 170 -10.35 -10.53 15.49
C ARG A 170 -10.07 -9.41 14.49
N VAL A 171 -8.86 -8.87 14.54
CA VAL A 171 -8.36 -7.88 13.59
C VAL A 171 -7.81 -8.57 12.35
N MET A 172 -8.25 -8.13 11.18
CA MET A 172 -7.68 -8.48 9.87
C MET A 172 -7.08 -7.23 9.25
N LEU A 173 -5.85 -7.34 8.77
CA LEU A 173 -5.25 -6.29 7.95
C LEU A 173 -5.57 -6.52 6.49
N PHE A 174 -5.81 -5.46 5.76
CA PHE A 174 -5.83 -5.52 4.31
C PHE A 174 -5.32 -4.23 3.70
N GLY A 175 -4.79 -4.31 2.49
CA GLY A 175 -4.21 -3.16 1.82
C GLY A 175 -3.94 -3.49 0.36
N GLU A 176 -3.81 -2.44 -0.43
CA GLU A 176 -3.50 -2.51 -1.86
C GLU A 176 -2.16 -1.84 -2.16
N SER A 177 -1.40 -2.37 -3.13
CA SER A 177 -0.12 -1.82 -3.57
C SER A 177 0.88 -1.63 -2.42
N ALA A 178 1.39 -0.42 -2.20
CA ALA A 178 2.23 -0.08 -1.04
C ALA A 178 1.55 -0.40 0.31
N GLY A 179 0.22 -0.40 0.36
CA GLY A 179 -0.57 -0.87 1.49
C GLY A 179 -0.51 -2.39 1.66
N ALA A 180 -0.58 -3.17 0.57
CA ALA A 180 -0.39 -4.62 0.60
C ALA A 180 1.05 -4.99 1.01
N MET A 181 2.04 -4.27 0.50
CA MET A 181 3.43 -4.38 0.95
C MET A 181 3.56 -4.06 2.44
N SER A 182 2.84 -3.03 2.90
CA SER A 182 2.80 -2.66 4.31
C SER A 182 2.19 -3.77 5.17
N VAL A 183 1.08 -4.39 4.74
CA VAL A 183 0.52 -5.59 5.40
C VAL A 183 1.58 -6.69 5.50
N ALA A 184 2.30 -6.96 4.41
CA ALA A 184 3.40 -7.92 4.42
C ALA A 184 4.51 -7.54 5.42
N TYR A 185 4.92 -6.27 5.48
CA TYR A 185 5.93 -5.81 6.46
C TYR A 185 5.45 -5.90 7.90
N GLN A 186 4.17 -5.65 8.18
CA GLN A 186 3.61 -5.89 9.51
C GLN A 186 3.65 -7.39 9.88
N MET A 187 3.59 -8.31 8.91
CA MET A 187 3.84 -9.74 9.13
C MET A 187 5.31 -10.06 9.38
N LEU A 188 6.25 -9.29 8.85
CA LEU A 188 7.70 -9.46 9.09
C LEU A 188 8.16 -8.86 10.42
N TYR A 189 7.34 -8.01 11.05
CA TYR A 189 7.68 -7.29 12.27
C TYR A 189 8.27 -8.21 13.34
N ASN A 190 9.47 -7.88 13.82
CA ASN A 190 10.28 -8.63 14.79
C ASN A 190 10.37 -10.13 14.42
N ASP A 191 10.75 -10.43 13.17
CA ASP A 191 10.88 -11.79 12.64
C ASP A 191 9.59 -12.62 12.75
N GLY A 192 8.44 -11.95 12.60
CA GLY A 192 7.13 -12.57 12.72
C GLY A 192 6.50 -12.50 14.11
N ASN A 193 7.17 -11.91 15.09
CA ASN A 193 6.56 -11.60 16.38
C ASN A 193 5.79 -10.27 16.33
N HIS A 194 4.64 -10.29 15.63
CA HIS A 194 3.76 -9.13 15.50
C HIS A 194 3.01 -8.74 16.80
N GLY A 195 3.14 -9.49 17.90
CA GLY A 195 2.52 -9.17 19.18
C GLY A 195 0.99 -9.34 19.22
N GLY A 196 0.42 -10.18 18.35
CA GLY A 196 -1.01 -10.51 18.38
C GLY A 196 -1.94 -9.41 17.85
N VAL A 197 -1.41 -8.36 17.19
CA VAL A 197 -2.21 -7.19 16.77
C VAL A 197 -3.15 -7.43 15.58
N PHE A 198 -3.04 -8.58 14.91
CA PHE A 198 -3.94 -9.04 13.84
C PHE A 198 -3.86 -10.56 13.68
N ARG A 199 -4.89 -11.19 13.12
CA ARG A 199 -4.99 -12.65 12.97
C ARG A 199 -5.28 -13.14 11.56
N ALA A 200 -5.51 -12.22 10.62
CA ALA A 200 -5.66 -12.50 9.20
C ALA A 200 -5.08 -11.35 8.38
N ALA A 201 -4.68 -11.62 7.14
CA ALA A 201 -4.15 -10.62 6.22
C ALA A 201 -4.72 -10.79 4.81
N LEU A 202 -4.93 -9.68 4.10
CA LEU A 202 -5.22 -9.67 2.68
C LEU A 202 -4.32 -8.67 1.97
N MET A 203 -3.55 -9.14 1.01
CA MET A 203 -2.59 -8.35 0.26
C MET A 203 -3.03 -8.30 -1.19
N GLU A 204 -3.51 -7.14 -1.62
CA GLU A 204 -3.95 -6.86 -2.98
C GLU A 204 -2.80 -6.18 -3.75
N SER A 205 -2.24 -6.86 -4.73
CA SER A 205 -1.13 -6.33 -5.53
C SER A 205 0.09 -5.94 -4.69
N GLY A 206 0.52 -6.84 -3.81
CA GLY A 206 1.76 -6.68 -3.06
C GLY A 206 2.13 -7.92 -2.24
N ALA A 207 3.43 -8.07 -2.00
CA ALA A 207 4.01 -9.17 -1.23
C ALA A 207 5.30 -8.67 -0.54
N PRO A 208 5.91 -9.45 0.38
CA PRO A 208 7.12 -9.03 1.10
C PRO A 208 8.24 -8.50 0.21
N SER A 209 8.45 -9.10 -0.96
CA SER A 209 9.54 -8.77 -1.88
C SER A 209 9.12 -7.87 -3.06
N THR A 210 7.91 -7.29 -3.04
CA THR A 210 7.41 -6.42 -4.13
C THR A 210 8.19 -5.11 -4.24
N TYR A 211 8.56 -4.53 -3.11
CA TYR A 211 9.47 -3.38 -3.10
C TYR A 211 10.91 -3.88 -2.98
N ALA A 212 11.79 -3.39 -3.87
CA ALA A 212 13.22 -3.61 -3.76
C ALA A 212 13.78 -2.80 -2.58
N ALA A 213 13.63 -3.32 -1.36
CA ALA A 213 14.18 -2.70 -0.17
C ALA A 213 15.71 -2.77 -0.24
N LEU A 214 16.34 -1.60 -0.36
CA LEU A 214 17.80 -1.44 -0.47
C LEU A 214 18.33 -0.68 0.76
N PRO A 215 19.60 -0.85 1.13
CA PRO A 215 20.19 -0.14 2.27
C PRO A 215 20.21 1.37 2.08
N ALA A 216 20.28 2.12 3.18
CA ALA A 216 20.39 3.58 3.16
C ALA A 216 21.59 4.10 2.35
N SER A 217 22.67 3.31 2.28
CA SER A 217 23.88 3.60 1.50
C SER A 217 23.75 3.36 -0.01
N TYR A 218 22.59 2.89 -0.49
CA TYR A 218 22.36 2.72 -1.93
C TYR A 218 22.48 4.07 -2.66
N PRO A 219 23.28 4.21 -3.74
CA PRO A 219 23.62 5.52 -4.29
C PRO A 219 22.41 6.41 -4.67
N PRO A 220 21.32 5.89 -5.26
CA PRO A 220 20.11 6.69 -5.50
C PRO A 220 19.45 7.25 -4.22
N ARG A 221 19.56 6.57 -3.08
CA ARG A 221 19.07 7.08 -1.78
C ARG A 221 19.96 8.20 -1.25
N GLN A 222 21.29 8.04 -1.35
CA GLN A 222 22.20 9.10 -0.96
C GLN A 222 22.01 10.35 -1.83
N ALA A 223 21.89 10.17 -3.15
CA ALA A 223 21.63 11.29 -4.06
C ALA A 223 20.26 11.95 -3.81
N ALA A 224 19.23 11.19 -3.39
CA ALA A 224 17.96 11.75 -2.94
C ALA A 224 18.13 12.61 -1.68
N TYR A 225 18.91 12.13 -0.69
CA TYR A 225 19.22 12.90 0.50
C TYR A 225 19.96 14.21 0.16
N ASP A 226 21.01 14.12 -0.66
CA ASP A 226 21.82 15.27 -1.05
C ASP A 226 20.99 16.32 -1.81
N PHE A 227 20.05 15.87 -2.65
CA PHE A 227 19.10 16.76 -3.33
C PHE A 227 18.25 17.55 -2.33
N ILE A 228 17.67 16.87 -1.34
CA ILE A 228 16.81 17.50 -0.33
C ILE A 228 17.62 18.48 0.51
N ALA A 229 18.80 18.07 0.99
CA ALA A 229 19.69 18.91 1.80
C ALA A 229 20.07 20.20 1.05
N ASN A 230 20.46 20.08 -0.22
CA ASN A 230 20.79 21.24 -1.04
C ASN A 230 19.56 22.15 -1.27
N ALA A 231 18.39 21.58 -1.54
CA ALA A 231 17.17 22.34 -1.77
C ALA A 231 16.71 23.12 -0.52
N THR A 232 16.98 22.60 0.68
CA THR A 232 16.69 23.28 1.95
C THR A 232 17.84 24.17 2.46
N GLY A 233 18.97 24.23 1.75
CA GLY A 233 20.16 24.97 2.19
C GLY A 233 20.89 24.37 3.38
N CYS A 234 20.68 23.07 3.66
CA CYS A 234 21.34 22.34 4.74
C CYS A 234 22.68 21.75 4.30
N LEU A 235 23.61 21.64 5.25
CA LEU A 235 24.86 20.89 5.05
C LEU A 235 24.56 19.40 4.97
N LEU A 236 25.32 18.67 4.15
CA LEU A 236 25.09 17.23 3.91
C LEU A 236 25.29 16.38 5.17
N ASP A 237 26.08 16.83 6.14
CA ASP A 237 26.33 16.14 7.41
C ASP A 237 25.42 16.62 8.56
N ASP A 238 24.49 17.54 8.29
CA ASP A 238 23.59 18.12 9.31
C ASP A 238 22.12 17.70 9.12
N PHE A 239 21.77 16.54 9.67
CA PHE A 239 20.38 16.07 9.69
C PHE A 239 19.46 16.93 10.58
N GLU A 240 20.01 17.62 11.59
CA GLU A 240 19.22 18.51 12.45
C GLU A 240 18.76 19.76 11.68
N CYS A 241 19.58 20.26 10.76
CA CYS A 241 19.17 21.32 9.84
C CYS A 241 17.92 20.89 9.05
N LEU A 242 17.91 19.67 8.46
CA LEU A 242 16.76 19.15 7.73
C LEU A 242 15.51 19.06 8.61
N ARG A 243 15.66 18.62 9.87
CA ARG A 243 14.54 18.58 10.82
C ARG A 243 13.96 19.97 11.07
N ASN A 244 14.80 21.00 11.13
CA ASN A 244 14.40 22.39 11.35
C ASN A 244 14.14 23.19 10.06
N ALA A 245 14.22 22.56 8.88
CA ALA A 245 13.99 23.22 7.61
C ALA A 245 12.60 23.84 7.54
N ASP A 246 12.48 24.92 6.77
CA ASP A 246 11.20 25.54 6.46
C ASP A 246 10.26 24.51 5.81
N ALA A 247 9.01 24.47 6.27
CA ALA A 247 8.06 23.43 5.89
C ALA A 247 7.67 23.51 4.40
N ASP A 248 7.54 24.71 3.85
CA ASP A 248 7.21 24.92 2.45
C ASP A 248 8.37 24.53 1.53
N THR A 249 9.58 24.94 1.88
CA THR A 249 10.81 24.58 1.17
C THR A 249 11.02 23.06 1.16
N LEU A 250 10.85 22.40 2.31
CA LEU A 250 10.98 20.95 2.42
C LEU A 250 9.91 20.21 1.62
N ARG A 251 8.66 20.71 1.63
CA ARG A 251 7.56 20.16 0.83
C ARG A 251 7.82 20.29 -0.66
N GLU A 252 8.33 21.43 -1.11
CA GLU A 252 8.70 21.65 -2.50
C GLU A 252 9.87 20.73 -2.92
N ALA A 253 10.89 20.56 -2.07
CA ALA A 253 11.97 19.61 -2.29
C ALA A 253 11.45 18.17 -2.41
N ASN A 254 10.55 17.75 -1.52
CA ASN A 254 9.89 16.44 -1.58
C ASN A 254 9.19 16.23 -2.93
N TYR A 255 8.42 17.21 -3.41
CA TYR A 255 7.73 17.13 -4.69
C TYR A 255 8.70 17.10 -5.88
N ASN A 256 9.69 18.00 -5.90
CA ASN A 256 10.62 18.12 -7.02
C ASN A 256 11.52 16.89 -7.19
N LEU A 257 11.76 16.12 -6.13
CA LEU A 257 12.51 14.86 -6.19
C LEU A 257 11.84 13.80 -7.08
N PHE A 258 10.50 13.78 -7.17
CA PHE A 258 9.73 12.80 -7.97
C PHE A 258 9.04 13.42 -9.18
N LYS A 259 9.38 14.66 -9.51
CA LYS A 259 8.83 15.33 -10.68
C LYS A 259 9.33 14.61 -11.93
N LEU A 260 8.43 13.88 -12.58
CA LEU A 260 8.74 13.17 -13.81
C LEU A 260 9.22 14.15 -14.89
N PRO A 261 10.30 13.82 -15.62
CA PRO A 261 10.62 14.49 -16.86
C PRO A 261 9.43 14.43 -17.82
N PRO A 262 9.09 15.51 -18.56
CA PRO A 262 7.93 15.55 -19.46
C PRO A 262 7.88 14.42 -20.50
N GLU A 263 9.04 13.86 -20.86
CA GLU A 263 9.21 12.75 -21.78
C GLU A 263 8.81 11.38 -21.21
N LEU A 264 8.74 11.22 -19.88
CA LEU A 264 8.29 9.99 -19.24
C LEU A 264 6.76 9.95 -19.18
N LYS A 265 6.16 9.05 -19.96
CA LYS A 265 4.70 8.90 -20.08
C LYS A 265 4.07 7.91 -19.09
N SER A 266 4.76 7.58 -17.98
CA SER A 266 4.23 6.64 -16.98
C SER A 266 3.23 7.33 -16.03
N PRO A 267 2.02 6.78 -15.83
CA PRO A 267 1.05 7.27 -14.86
C PRO A 267 1.51 7.18 -13.39
N ASP A 268 2.27 6.14 -13.03
CA ASP A 268 2.69 5.90 -11.64
C ASP A 268 4.16 5.45 -11.59
N PRO A 269 5.12 6.36 -11.33
CA PRO A 269 6.52 5.99 -11.21
C PRO A 269 6.78 5.33 -9.86
N TYR A 270 7.45 4.17 -9.86
CA TYR A 270 7.74 3.42 -8.64
C TYR A 270 9.20 3.61 -8.19
N PRO A 271 9.49 4.51 -7.23
CA PRO A 271 10.86 4.79 -6.80
C PRO A 271 11.35 3.85 -5.72
N SER A 272 12.50 3.20 -5.94
CA SER A 272 13.27 2.53 -4.86
C SER A 272 14.12 3.49 -3.99
N ALA A 273 14.10 4.80 -4.26
CA ALA A 273 14.95 5.80 -3.60
C ALA A 273 14.36 6.36 -2.28
N VAL A 274 13.04 6.39 -2.15
CA VAL A 274 12.34 6.90 -0.97
C VAL A 274 11.17 5.98 -0.70
N GLY A 275 11.31 5.19 0.35
CA GLY A 275 10.43 4.08 0.67
C GLY A 275 11.13 3.12 1.63
N PRO A 276 10.55 1.94 1.87
CA PRO A 276 11.08 0.97 2.84
C PRO A 276 12.58 0.69 2.61
N THR A 277 13.36 0.79 3.69
CA THR A 277 14.83 0.79 3.67
C THR A 277 15.35 -0.35 4.54
N LEU A 278 16.35 -1.08 4.06
CA LEU A 278 17.05 -2.06 4.89
C LEU A 278 17.92 -1.34 5.91
N SER A 279 17.82 -1.72 7.17
CA SER A 279 18.67 -1.18 8.23
C SER A 279 18.89 -2.21 9.33
N PRO A 280 20.14 -2.50 9.74
CA PRO A 280 20.42 -3.46 10.79
C PRO A 280 19.65 -3.17 12.08
N GLY A 281 18.91 -4.17 12.59
CA GLY A 281 18.12 -4.04 13.81
C GLY A 281 16.78 -3.31 13.64
N ASP A 282 16.42 -2.84 12.44
CA ASP A 282 15.07 -2.36 12.18
C ASP A 282 14.06 -3.50 12.34
N PRO A 283 12.93 -3.29 13.04
CA PRO A 283 12.00 -4.37 13.35
C PRO A 283 11.24 -4.88 12.13
N PHE A 284 11.18 -4.15 11.02
CA PHE A 284 10.50 -4.58 9.80
C PHE A 284 11.49 -5.14 8.78
N LEU A 285 12.64 -4.49 8.64
CA LEU A 285 13.56 -4.65 7.50
C LEU A 285 15.03 -4.72 7.94
N SER A 286 15.32 -5.59 8.89
CA SER A 286 16.70 -5.89 9.32
C SER A 286 17.55 -6.57 8.25
N ARG A 287 16.89 -7.29 7.33
CA ARG A 287 17.48 -8.01 6.19
C ARG A 287 16.50 -8.02 5.02
N SER A 288 16.92 -8.50 3.85
CA SER A 288 16.05 -8.52 2.67
C SER A 288 14.76 -9.33 2.94
N PRO A 289 13.57 -8.85 2.51
CA PRO A 289 12.31 -9.59 2.72
C PRO A 289 12.35 -11.02 2.19
N LYS A 290 13.03 -11.24 1.06
CA LYS A 290 13.25 -12.57 0.47
C LYS A 290 14.00 -13.50 1.43
N GLU A 291 15.07 -13.03 2.05
CA GLU A 291 15.80 -13.82 3.04
C GLU A 291 14.92 -14.09 4.28
N THR A 292 14.22 -13.06 4.78
CA THR A 292 13.34 -13.16 5.95
C THR A 292 12.27 -14.24 5.76
N ILE A 293 11.56 -14.24 4.63
CA ILE A 293 10.51 -15.25 4.38
C ILE A 293 11.10 -16.64 4.19
N ARG A 294 12.25 -16.80 3.54
CA ARG A 294 12.90 -18.11 3.32
C ARG A 294 13.44 -18.72 4.62
N GLN A 295 13.71 -17.90 5.63
CA GLN A 295 14.00 -18.36 7.00
C GLN A 295 12.73 -18.73 7.80
N GLY A 296 11.55 -18.46 7.25
CA GLY A 296 10.27 -18.67 7.94
C GLY A 296 9.99 -17.64 9.03
N ASN A 297 10.68 -16.50 9.00
CA ASN A 297 10.63 -15.40 9.98
C ASN A 297 9.51 -14.40 9.64
N PHE A 298 8.29 -14.88 9.56
CA PHE A 298 7.10 -14.06 9.37
C PHE A 298 5.94 -14.63 10.16
N THR A 299 4.96 -13.78 10.43
CA THR A 299 3.75 -14.13 11.16
C THR A 299 2.97 -15.19 10.38
N ARG A 300 2.78 -16.38 10.96
CA ARG A 300 2.09 -17.51 10.32
C ARG A 300 0.60 -17.49 10.65
N ILE A 301 -0.13 -16.66 9.92
CA ILE A 301 -1.59 -16.52 10.01
C ILE A 301 -2.24 -16.81 8.66
N PRO A 302 -3.55 -17.10 8.62
CA PRO A 302 -4.30 -17.22 7.38
C PRO A 302 -4.27 -15.93 6.57
N PHE A 303 -3.95 -16.02 5.27
CA PHE A 303 -3.89 -14.84 4.41
C PHE A 303 -4.34 -15.07 2.97
N VAL A 304 -4.81 -14.01 2.31
CA VAL A 304 -5.03 -13.95 0.87
C VAL A 304 -3.96 -13.04 0.25
N CYS A 305 -3.35 -13.46 -0.84
CA CYS A 305 -2.42 -12.61 -1.61
C CYS A 305 -2.79 -12.69 -3.09
N GLY A 306 -3.26 -11.57 -3.66
CA GLY A 306 -3.74 -11.48 -5.03
C GLY A 306 -2.99 -10.44 -5.84
N THR A 307 -3.18 -10.47 -7.15
CA THR A 307 -2.68 -9.49 -8.11
C THR A 307 -3.73 -9.25 -9.18
N ASN A 308 -3.57 -8.17 -9.93
CA ASN A 308 -4.26 -7.98 -11.19
C ASN A 308 -3.50 -8.68 -12.32
N LEU A 309 -4.16 -8.94 -13.44
CA LEU A 309 -3.54 -9.62 -14.58
C LEU A 309 -2.51 -8.72 -15.28
N ASP A 310 -2.78 -7.41 -15.36
CA ASP A 310 -2.00 -6.45 -16.16
C ASP A 310 -1.33 -5.37 -15.30
N GLU A 311 -0.79 -5.76 -14.14
CA GLU A 311 -0.17 -4.87 -13.14
C GLU A 311 0.79 -3.85 -13.75
N GLY A 312 1.70 -4.31 -14.60
CA GLY A 312 2.80 -3.51 -15.12
C GLY A 312 2.41 -2.39 -16.08
N THR A 313 1.18 -2.38 -16.58
CA THR A 313 0.72 -1.41 -17.61
C THR A 313 0.72 0.03 -17.08
N MET A 314 0.45 0.24 -15.79
CA MET A 314 0.45 1.56 -15.15
C MET A 314 1.84 2.09 -14.80
N PHE A 315 2.83 1.21 -14.71
CA PHE A 315 4.21 1.55 -14.34
C PHE A 315 5.12 1.72 -15.56
N THR A 316 4.60 1.37 -16.74
CA THR A 316 5.36 1.37 -17.99
C THR A 316 5.28 2.73 -18.66
N THR A 317 6.43 3.22 -19.12
CA THR A 317 6.52 4.41 -19.97
C THR A 317 6.08 4.09 -21.41
N ASN A 318 6.83 4.48 -22.43
CA ASN A 318 6.49 4.18 -23.82
C ASN A 318 7.73 3.80 -24.64
N PRO A 319 8.47 2.75 -24.23
CA PRO A 319 9.73 2.36 -24.86
C PRO A 319 9.51 1.81 -26.28
N ALA A 320 10.38 2.20 -27.21
CA ALA A 320 10.29 1.79 -28.62
C ALA A 320 11.29 0.68 -28.96
N THR A 321 12.43 0.65 -28.30
CA THR A 321 13.55 -0.27 -28.56
C THR A 321 13.91 -1.10 -27.33
N THR A 322 14.67 -2.19 -27.51
CA THR A 322 15.13 -3.00 -26.37
C THR A 322 16.06 -2.20 -25.47
N GLU A 323 16.86 -1.32 -26.07
CA GLU A 323 17.75 -0.39 -25.41
C GLU A 323 16.97 0.59 -24.50
N ASP A 324 15.82 1.09 -24.95
CA ASP A 324 14.94 1.92 -24.11
C ASP A 324 14.46 1.14 -22.87
N VAL A 325 14.11 -0.15 -23.04
CA VAL A 325 13.68 -1.01 -21.92
C VAL A 325 14.82 -1.22 -20.93
N VAL A 326 16.02 -1.55 -21.42
CA VAL A 326 17.20 -1.73 -20.58
C VAL A 326 17.51 -0.44 -19.82
N SER A 327 17.55 0.70 -20.51
CA SER A 327 17.80 2.00 -19.88
C SER A 327 16.74 2.35 -18.83
N PHE A 328 15.48 1.98 -19.07
CA PHE A 328 14.41 2.22 -18.12
C PHE A 328 14.55 1.34 -16.88
N LEU A 329 14.88 0.06 -17.04
CA LEU A 329 15.08 -0.85 -15.92
C LEU A 329 16.34 -0.51 -15.10
N THR A 330 17.42 -0.06 -15.75
CA THR A 330 18.72 0.16 -15.10
C THR A 330 18.94 1.57 -14.55
N THR A 331 17.99 2.48 -14.76
CA THR A 331 18.13 3.87 -14.31
C THR A 331 18.49 3.96 -12.83
N GLN A 332 19.42 4.86 -12.52
CA GLN A 332 19.86 5.17 -11.15
C GLN A 332 19.40 6.56 -10.72
N THR A 333 18.57 7.22 -11.52
CA THR A 333 18.01 8.53 -11.17
C THR A 333 17.21 8.39 -9.87
N PRO A 334 17.53 9.21 -8.84
CA PRO A 334 16.73 9.27 -7.62
C PRO A 334 15.26 9.46 -7.98
N GLY A 335 14.39 8.64 -7.41
CA GLY A 335 12.96 8.69 -7.70
C GLY A 335 12.48 7.86 -8.91
N HIS A 336 13.37 7.23 -9.69
CA HIS A 336 12.94 6.45 -10.89
C HIS A 336 13.53 5.03 -10.99
N THR A 337 14.43 4.65 -10.10
CA THR A 337 15.11 3.35 -10.14
C THR A 337 14.24 2.19 -9.64
N PHE A 338 14.24 1.07 -10.37
CA PHE A 338 13.57 -0.19 -10.01
C PHE A 338 14.45 -1.15 -9.20
N GLY A 339 15.69 -0.75 -8.87
CA GLY A 339 16.66 -1.59 -8.17
C GLY A 339 17.34 -2.64 -9.05
N VAL A 340 17.03 -2.70 -10.35
CA VAL A 340 17.85 -3.41 -11.34
C VAL A 340 19.01 -2.49 -11.69
N ILE A 341 20.25 -2.90 -11.41
CA ILE A 341 21.42 -2.01 -11.55
C ILE A 341 22.38 -2.44 -12.66
N ASN A 342 22.18 -3.63 -13.24
CA ASN A 342 23.11 -4.25 -14.16
C ASN A 342 22.44 -4.53 -15.51
N GLU A 343 22.96 -3.95 -16.59
CA GLU A 343 22.49 -4.19 -17.96
C GLU A 343 22.57 -5.66 -18.36
N THR A 344 23.55 -6.42 -17.88
CA THR A 344 23.64 -7.87 -18.13
C THR A 344 22.44 -8.58 -17.54
N THR A 345 22.08 -8.25 -16.30
CA THR A 345 20.90 -8.83 -15.64
C THR A 345 19.61 -8.39 -16.33
N ALA A 346 19.50 -7.13 -16.75
CA ALA A 346 18.36 -6.65 -17.51
C ALA A 346 18.22 -7.40 -18.84
N ASN A 347 19.31 -7.57 -19.60
CA ASN A 347 19.27 -8.33 -20.85
C ASN A 347 18.91 -9.80 -20.65
N GLN A 348 19.47 -10.46 -19.63
CA GLN A 348 19.11 -11.84 -19.27
C GLN A 348 17.63 -11.96 -18.88
N LEU A 349 17.09 -10.99 -18.13
CA LEU A 349 15.67 -10.95 -17.80
C LEU A 349 14.83 -10.88 -19.08
N LEU A 350 15.23 -10.01 -20.02
CA LEU A 350 14.52 -9.81 -21.28
C LEU A 350 14.52 -11.02 -22.22
N GLU A 351 15.40 -12.01 -22.04
CA GLU A 351 15.35 -13.29 -22.79
C GLU A 351 14.08 -14.09 -22.51
N TYR A 352 13.47 -13.91 -21.33
CA TYR A 352 12.23 -14.59 -20.94
C TYR A 352 10.96 -13.90 -21.45
N TYR A 353 11.07 -12.68 -21.98
CA TYR A 353 9.94 -11.88 -22.45
C TYR A 353 10.10 -11.61 -23.95
N PRO A 354 9.32 -12.26 -24.83
CA PRO A 354 9.38 -12.02 -26.26
C PRO A 354 9.09 -10.56 -26.61
N ALA A 355 9.75 -10.03 -27.65
CA ALA A 355 9.45 -8.72 -28.21
C ALA A 355 8.15 -8.70 -29.07
N ASP A 356 7.52 -9.85 -29.27
CA ASP A 356 6.22 -9.99 -29.94
C ASP A 356 5.10 -9.36 -29.08
N PRO A 357 4.41 -8.31 -29.56
CA PRO A 357 3.34 -7.66 -28.80
C PRO A 357 2.19 -8.59 -28.40
N SER A 358 1.95 -9.69 -29.12
CA SER A 358 0.91 -10.66 -28.76
C SER A 358 1.19 -11.42 -27.47
N ALA A 359 2.46 -11.49 -27.05
CA ALA A 359 2.87 -12.15 -25.81
C ALA A 359 2.84 -11.22 -24.58
N GLY A 360 2.74 -9.90 -24.78
CA GLY A 360 2.87 -8.91 -23.71
C GLY A 360 1.54 -8.45 -23.09
N SER A 361 1.64 -7.72 -21.97
CA SER A 361 0.52 -7.11 -21.25
C SER A 361 0.10 -5.76 -21.88
N PRO A 362 -1.20 -5.41 -22.05
CA PRO A 362 -2.38 -6.17 -21.65
C PRO A 362 -2.49 -7.54 -22.31
N TYR A 363 -2.58 -8.59 -21.49
CA TYR A 363 -2.57 -9.96 -21.98
C TYR A 363 -3.87 -10.26 -22.76
N ASN A 364 -3.81 -11.25 -23.65
CA ASN A 364 -4.96 -11.69 -24.46
C ASN A 364 -5.55 -10.61 -25.42
N THR A 365 -4.78 -9.57 -25.75
CA THR A 365 -5.19 -8.52 -26.70
C THR A 365 -4.52 -8.62 -28.08
N GLY A 366 -3.79 -9.72 -28.33
CA GLY A 366 -3.07 -9.92 -29.59
C GLY A 366 -2.04 -8.82 -29.87
N ASN A 367 -1.87 -8.46 -31.14
CA ASN A 367 -0.88 -7.47 -31.57
C ASN A 367 -1.31 -6.00 -31.38
N ASP A 368 -2.48 -5.73 -30.77
CA ASP A 368 -2.91 -4.37 -30.53
C ASP A 368 -2.00 -3.71 -29.47
N THR A 369 -1.37 -2.60 -29.86
CA THR A 369 -0.50 -1.79 -29.01
C THR A 369 -1.21 -0.56 -28.47
N PHE A 370 -2.47 -0.34 -28.86
CA PHE A 370 -3.28 0.80 -28.39
C PHE A 370 -2.62 2.16 -28.67
N GLY A 371 -1.88 2.26 -29.78
CA GLY A 371 -1.12 3.46 -30.14
C GLY A 371 0.14 3.70 -29.30
N ARG A 372 0.54 2.75 -28.44
CA ARG A 372 1.81 2.77 -27.69
C ARG A 372 2.95 2.24 -28.54
N ALA A 373 4.18 2.47 -28.07
CA ALA A 373 5.39 2.04 -28.74
C ALA A 373 5.61 0.51 -28.68
N ALA A 374 6.43 -0.01 -29.59
CA ALA A 374 6.56 -1.44 -29.84
C ALA A 374 6.99 -2.29 -28.62
N GLN A 375 7.72 -1.72 -27.67
CA GLN A 375 8.17 -2.43 -26.46
C GLN A 375 7.29 -2.18 -25.24
N PHE A 376 6.20 -1.40 -25.36
CA PHE A 376 5.29 -1.12 -24.25
C PHE A 376 4.79 -2.40 -23.60
N LYS A 377 4.20 -3.31 -24.39
CA LYS A 377 3.57 -4.51 -23.84
C LYS A 377 4.56 -5.48 -23.20
N ARG A 378 5.74 -5.63 -23.80
CA ARG A 378 6.84 -6.43 -23.24
C ARG A 378 7.31 -5.85 -21.90
N THR A 379 7.46 -4.53 -21.83
CA THR A 379 7.89 -3.84 -20.61
C THR A 379 6.85 -3.95 -19.51
N ALA A 380 5.56 -3.83 -19.85
CA ALA A 380 4.46 -4.04 -18.91
C ALA A 380 4.47 -5.47 -18.35
N SER A 381 4.72 -6.49 -19.17
CA SER A 381 4.90 -7.86 -18.68
C SER A 381 6.07 -7.99 -17.70
N VAL A 382 7.23 -7.39 -18.03
CA VAL A 382 8.41 -7.40 -17.17
C VAL A 382 8.12 -6.74 -15.81
N LEU A 383 7.51 -5.55 -15.81
CA LEU A 383 7.23 -4.82 -14.57
C LEU A 383 6.16 -5.50 -13.72
N GLY A 384 5.10 -6.03 -14.35
CA GLY A 384 4.05 -6.76 -13.63
C GLY A 384 4.60 -7.98 -12.89
N ASP A 385 5.44 -8.76 -13.58
CA ASP A 385 6.11 -9.91 -12.98
C ASP A 385 7.13 -9.52 -11.91
N LEU A 386 8.02 -8.57 -12.23
CA LEU A 386 9.12 -8.17 -11.36
C LEU A 386 8.60 -7.59 -10.03
N LEU A 387 7.58 -6.74 -10.09
CA LEU A 387 7.06 -6.03 -8.93
C LEU A 387 6.02 -6.87 -8.19
N PHE A 388 5.11 -7.56 -8.88
CA PHE A 388 3.91 -8.11 -8.23
C PHE A 388 3.83 -9.63 -8.31
N ASP A 389 3.78 -10.21 -9.51
CA ASP A 389 3.46 -11.63 -9.65
C ASP A 389 4.58 -12.56 -9.16
N ALA A 390 5.86 -12.25 -9.44
CA ALA A 390 6.97 -13.07 -8.97
C ALA A 390 7.13 -12.99 -7.44
N PRO A 391 7.10 -11.81 -6.78
CA PRO A 391 7.08 -11.72 -5.32
C PRO A 391 5.89 -12.41 -4.66
N ARG A 392 4.68 -12.29 -5.22
CA ARG A 392 3.50 -13.01 -4.74
C ARG A 392 3.71 -14.52 -4.79
N ARG A 393 4.15 -15.04 -5.94
CA ARG A 393 4.39 -16.48 -6.14
C ARG A 393 5.48 -17.02 -5.22
N ASP A 394 6.57 -16.27 -5.04
CA ASP A 394 7.66 -16.60 -4.11
C ASP A 394 7.14 -16.73 -2.67
N PHE A 395 6.34 -15.76 -2.21
CA PHE A 395 5.78 -15.80 -0.86
C PHE A 395 4.76 -16.93 -0.66
N LEU A 396 3.86 -17.15 -1.63
CA LEU A 396 2.90 -18.26 -1.57
C LEU A 396 3.59 -19.62 -1.54
N GLN A 397 4.69 -19.79 -2.30
CA GLN A 397 5.47 -21.03 -2.27
C GLN A 397 6.05 -21.29 -0.88
N VAL A 398 6.69 -20.28 -0.28
CA VAL A 398 7.23 -20.37 1.09
C VAL A 398 6.14 -20.68 2.11
N ALA A 399 5.00 -19.98 2.03
CA ALA A 399 3.87 -20.19 2.93
C ALA A 399 3.34 -21.63 2.83
N THR A 400 3.24 -22.16 1.61
CA THR A 400 2.81 -23.55 1.35
C THR A 400 3.81 -24.55 1.92
N GLU A 401 5.11 -24.34 1.69
CA GLU A 401 6.20 -25.19 2.24
C GLU A 401 6.19 -25.24 3.78
N LEU A 402 5.71 -24.16 4.43
CA LEU A 402 5.59 -24.03 5.88
C LEU A 402 4.19 -24.34 6.44
N CYS A 403 3.29 -24.88 5.60
CA CYS A 403 1.91 -25.21 5.96
C CYS A 403 1.09 -24.03 6.51
N VAL A 404 1.36 -22.81 6.06
CA VAL A 404 0.57 -21.62 6.40
C VAL A 404 -0.66 -21.58 5.48
N PRO A 405 -1.90 -21.43 6.00
CA PRO A 405 -3.10 -21.29 5.18
C PRO A 405 -3.00 -20.05 4.30
N ALA A 406 -2.93 -20.25 2.99
CA ALA A 406 -2.74 -19.18 2.02
C ALA A 406 -3.66 -19.39 0.82
N TRP A 407 -4.29 -18.31 0.37
CA TRP A 407 -5.10 -18.28 -0.83
C TRP A 407 -4.62 -17.20 -1.78
N SER A 408 -4.91 -17.35 -3.06
CA SER A 408 -4.54 -16.37 -4.08
C SER A 408 -5.65 -16.21 -5.10
N TYR A 409 -5.75 -15.00 -5.66
CA TYR A 409 -6.58 -14.70 -6.81
C TYR A 409 -5.76 -13.93 -7.83
N GLN A 410 -6.25 -13.91 -9.07
CA GLN A 410 -5.80 -12.98 -10.09
C GLN A 410 -7.02 -12.28 -10.67
N TRP A 411 -7.07 -10.96 -10.55
CA TRP A 411 -8.13 -10.14 -11.15
C TRP A 411 -7.86 -9.97 -12.65
N ALA A 412 -8.68 -10.61 -13.48
CA ALA A 412 -8.54 -10.57 -14.94
C ALA A 412 -9.68 -9.81 -15.63
N GLN A 413 -10.59 -9.20 -14.86
CA GLN A 413 -11.76 -8.53 -15.43
C GLN A 413 -11.36 -7.14 -15.97
N THR A 414 -11.45 -6.98 -17.29
CA THR A 414 -11.17 -5.73 -18.00
C THR A 414 -12.44 -4.89 -18.17
N GLY A 415 -12.29 -3.61 -18.55
CA GLY A 415 -13.39 -2.73 -18.97
C GLY A 415 -13.78 -1.64 -17.96
N LEU A 416 -13.09 -1.53 -16.82
CA LEU A 416 -13.28 -0.45 -15.84
C LEU A 416 -12.55 0.85 -16.21
N ARG A 417 -11.55 0.75 -17.10
CA ARG A 417 -10.66 1.83 -17.54
C ARG A 417 -10.33 1.64 -19.03
N LEU A 418 -9.45 2.49 -19.55
CA LEU A 418 -9.05 2.45 -20.95
C LEU A 418 -8.41 1.10 -21.33
N PRO A 419 -8.66 0.59 -22.56
CA PRO A 419 -8.22 -0.74 -22.97
C PRO A 419 -6.70 -0.98 -22.89
N GLU A 420 -5.87 0.06 -23.06
CA GLU A 420 -4.40 -0.08 -23.02
C GLU A 420 -3.85 -0.49 -21.64
N PHE A 421 -4.68 -0.43 -20.60
CA PHE A 421 -4.32 -0.85 -19.25
C PHE A 421 -4.88 -2.23 -18.87
N GLY A 422 -5.73 -2.82 -19.71
CA GLY A 422 -6.33 -4.13 -19.44
C GLY A 422 -7.01 -4.22 -18.07
N ALA A 423 -6.68 -5.27 -17.31
CA ALA A 423 -6.97 -5.40 -15.90
C ALA A 423 -5.77 -4.85 -15.10
N GLY A 424 -5.59 -3.54 -15.15
CA GLY A 424 -4.42 -2.84 -14.58
C GLY A 424 -4.48 -2.67 -13.07
N HIS A 425 -3.34 -2.29 -12.47
CA HIS A 425 -3.16 -2.08 -11.03
C HIS A 425 -4.28 -1.24 -10.38
N ALA A 426 -4.78 -1.65 -9.22
CA ALA A 426 -5.78 -0.93 -8.41
C ALA A 426 -7.19 -0.75 -9.03
N PHE A 427 -7.48 -1.33 -10.20
CA PHE A 427 -8.74 -1.03 -10.92
C PHE A 427 -9.99 -1.56 -10.22
N GLU A 428 -9.85 -2.61 -9.42
CA GLU A 428 -10.89 -3.25 -8.60
C GLU A 428 -11.32 -2.41 -7.40
N LEU A 429 -10.47 -1.49 -6.89
CA LEU A 429 -10.76 -0.70 -5.69
C LEU A 429 -12.04 0.14 -5.82
N GLY A 430 -12.30 0.65 -7.03
CA GLY A 430 -13.51 1.42 -7.33
C GLY A 430 -14.81 0.64 -7.16
N LEU A 431 -14.73 -0.69 -7.09
CA LEU A 431 -15.88 -1.57 -6.88
C LEU A 431 -16.08 -1.94 -5.40
N ILE A 432 -15.10 -1.72 -4.53
CA ILE A 432 -15.11 -2.28 -3.16
C ILE A 432 -15.61 -1.27 -2.11
N PHE A 433 -15.05 -0.06 -2.11
CA PHE A 433 -15.20 0.89 -0.99
C PHE A 433 -16.43 1.79 -1.14
N PHE A 434 -16.80 2.12 -2.37
CA PHE A 434 -17.83 3.11 -2.64
C PHE A 434 -19.23 2.53 -2.51
N LYS A 435 -20.15 3.35 -1.97
CA LYS A 435 -21.58 3.00 -1.90
C LYS A 435 -22.22 2.94 -3.29
N GLU A 436 -21.78 3.84 -4.17
CA GLU A 436 -22.27 3.94 -5.54
C GLU A 436 -21.16 3.48 -6.48
N TYR A 437 -21.52 2.61 -7.42
CA TYR A 437 -20.60 2.18 -8.45
C TYR A 437 -20.38 3.29 -9.49
N PRO A 438 -19.20 3.35 -10.12
CA PRO A 438 -18.95 4.27 -11.23
C PRO A 438 -20.03 4.18 -12.32
N GLU A 439 -20.35 5.30 -12.96
CA GLU A 439 -21.27 5.34 -14.08
C GLU A 439 -20.82 4.36 -15.19
N GLY A 440 -21.75 3.57 -15.74
CA GLY A 440 -21.45 2.54 -16.73
C GLY A 440 -21.03 1.18 -16.16
N THR A 441 -20.95 1.03 -14.83
CA THR A 441 -20.70 -0.29 -14.20
C THR A 441 -21.85 -1.25 -14.51
N THR A 442 -21.53 -2.38 -15.15
CA THR A 442 -22.52 -3.42 -15.50
C THR A 442 -22.92 -4.25 -14.27
N GLN A 443 -24.06 -4.94 -14.35
CA GLN A 443 -24.47 -5.86 -13.28
C GLN A 443 -23.43 -6.96 -13.00
N SER A 444 -22.71 -7.43 -14.01
CA SER A 444 -21.65 -8.43 -13.82
C SER A 444 -20.48 -7.91 -12.97
N PHE A 445 -20.14 -6.62 -13.09
CA PHE A 445 -19.13 -6.01 -12.21
C PHE A 445 -19.63 -5.86 -10.78
N VAL A 446 -20.91 -5.51 -10.61
CA VAL A 446 -21.55 -5.46 -9.29
C VAL A 446 -21.56 -6.83 -8.63
N ASP A 447 -21.94 -7.88 -9.36
CA ASP A 447 -21.96 -9.25 -8.85
C ASP A 447 -20.55 -9.73 -8.47
N LEU A 448 -19.54 -9.37 -9.27
CA LEU A 448 -18.14 -9.67 -9.00
C LEU A 448 -17.61 -8.93 -7.75
N SER A 449 -17.97 -7.65 -7.59
CA SER A 449 -17.66 -6.87 -6.39
C SER A 449 -18.22 -7.52 -5.13
N VAL A 450 -19.51 -7.87 -5.16
CA VAL A 450 -20.17 -8.54 -4.04
C VAL A 450 -19.46 -9.85 -3.71
N ALA A 451 -19.15 -10.67 -4.72
CA ALA A 451 -18.44 -11.92 -4.50
C ALA A 451 -17.05 -11.71 -3.87
N MET A 452 -16.28 -10.71 -4.29
CA MET A 452 -14.99 -10.38 -3.65
C MET A 452 -15.15 -10.00 -2.19
N ILE A 453 -16.09 -9.09 -1.89
CA ILE A 453 -16.34 -8.64 -0.53
C ILE A 453 -16.80 -9.83 0.35
N ASP A 454 -17.59 -10.76 -0.18
CA ASP A 454 -17.99 -11.99 0.51
C ASP A 454 -16.77 -12.80 0.97
N TYR A 455 -15.76 -13.00 0.10
CA TYR A 455 -14.51 -13.69 0.44
C TYR A 455 -13.72 -12.94 1.53
N TRP A 456 -13.63 -11.61 1.42
CA TRP A 456 -12.83 -10.80 2.35
C TRP A 456 -13.45 -10.74 3.75
N VAL A 457 -14.75 -10.51 3.82
CA VAL A 457 -15.50 -10.49 5.09
C VAL A 457 -15.51 -11.87 5.72
N THR A 458 -15.63 -12.93 4.91
CA THR A 458 -15.57 -14.31 5.42
C THR A 458 -14.20 -14.62 6.01
N LEU A 459 -13.09 -14.21 5.37
CA LEU A 459 -11.75 -14.35 5.95
C LEU A 459 -11.65 -13.68 7.33
N ALA A 460 -12.16 -12.45 7.48
CA ALA A 460 -12.16 -11.75 8.76
C ALA A 460 -12.93 -12.51 9.85
N TYR A 461 -14.03 -13.16 9.48
CA TYR A 461 -14.87 -13.92 10.41
C TYR A 461 -14.31 -15.29 10.76
N GLU A 462 -13.92 -16.06 9.75
CA GLU A 462 -13.75 -17.51 9.80
C GLU A 462 -12.32 -17.97 9.56
N LEU A 463 -11.40 -17.07 9.18
CA LEU A 463 -10.01 -17.39 8.86
C LEU A 463 -9.84 -18.31 7.64
N ASP A 464 -10.90 -18.46 6.85
CA ASP A 464 -10.94 -19.16 5.57
C ASP A 464 -11.85 -18.32 4.66
N PRO A 465 -11.34 -17.75 3.55
CA PRO A 465 -12.13 -16.89 2.69
C PRO A 465 -13.27 -17.67 2.02
N GLY A 466 -13.13 -18.97 1.77
CA GLY A 466 -14.12 -19.80 1.08
C GLY A 466 -15.17 -20.42 1.98
N ALA A 467 -15.03 -20.30 3.30
CA ALA A 467 -15.96 -20.87 4.26
C ALA A 467 -17.34 -20.20 4.18
N THR A 468 -18.41 -20.97 4.33
CA THR A 468 -19.81 -20.47 4.37
C THR A 468 -20.28 -19.57 3.22
N ILE A 469 -19.55 -19.47 2.10
CA ILE A 469 -19.98 -18.71 0.92
C ILE A 469 -21.13 -19.41 0.21
N ALA A 470 -22.19 -18.64 -0.10
CA ALA A 470 -23.36 -19.16 -0.79
C ALA A 470 -22.98 -19.70 -2.18
N PRO A 471 -23.51 -20.87 -2.62
CA PRO A 471 -23.11 -21.51 -3.88
C PRO A 471 -23.25 -20.61 -5.12
N ASN A 472 -24.24 -19.71 -5.14
CA ASN A 472 -24.48 -18.77 -6.23
C ASN A 472 -23.58 -17.53 -6.22
N ARG A 473 -22.77 -17.34 -5.18
CA ARG A 473 -21.77 -16.26 -5.05
C ARG A 473 -20.34 -16.78 -5.05
N LYS A 474 -20.16 -18.11 -5.13
CA LYS A 474 -18.86 -18.75 -5.12
C LYS A 474 -18.17 -18.57 -6.47
N LEU A 475 -17.11 -17.76 -6.49
CA LEU A 475 -16.17 -17.72 -7.61
C LEU A 475 -15.46 -19.07 -7.79
N PRO A 476 -15.05 -19.44 -9.02
CA PRO A 476 -14.37 -20.70 -9.28
C PRO A 476 -13.06 -20.80 -8.47
N PHE A 477 -13.06 -21.64 -7.44
CA PHE A 477 -11.87 -22.02 -6.68
C PHE A 477 -11.16 -23.18 -7.38
N LYS A 478 -9.87 -23.01 -7.67
CA LYS A 478 -8.99 -24.14 -7.98
C LYS A 478 -8.30 -24.52 -6.67
N ASN A 479 -8.57 -25.73 -6.18
CA ASN A 479 -7.89 -26.29 -5.01
C ASN A 479 -6.46 -26.70 -5.36
#